data_AF-A0A5E8UXD6-F1
#
_entry.id   AF-A0A5E8UXD6-F1
#
_cell.length_a   1.000
_cell.length_b   1.000
_cell.length_c   1.000
_cell.angle_alpha   90.00
_cell.angle_beta   90.00
_cell.angle_gamma   90.00
#
_symmetry.space_group_name_H-M   'P 1'
#
loop_
_entity.id
_entity.type
_entity.pdbx_description
1 polymer ?
#
loop_
_entity_poly.entity_id
_entity_poly.type
_entity_poly.pdbx_seq_one_letter_code
_entity_poly.pdbx_strand_id
1 'polypeptide(L)'
;MGNDDRFLKCHRSGTWYYRRQVPLDVQDLVGRSSLEVSLKTKLLDVARLRRDAMEEADTLFWASLLGGGAAAADPATARYRAAQKRALALGFVWKSSSDLLNHAPLDDLIARLDVLKGRPDLERKSDAEALLGTAPRPDVPVSKVLEIYLTEIAPDALKGKSPAQIAAYKKVKTRAVANFIKVVGDKPVDAVTRADALAFFDWWQTRVTGANLATSANLATGADACTGTGAGGRHKRKRGAPSKPLSGNSANRDVGNMRRLFQAYYQRIGEEGRDNPFRNLSFRDPKALKQDVPPFPAHWIRDRLLAPGAFDGLNREAALLFLALVETGCRPSELCNITADQIHLEGAVPFIEIRFRADRAIKTDSSVRQIPLVGVSLAAFLKAPDGFPRYRDKETNFSAIGMRHLRRAGLLPSEHHRIYSLRHAFETRMKEAGLDYELRCLLMGHALSRPDYGDGGSLSWRQSELQKIELPFSETLIDALASRPQRRPKRKVR
;
A
#
# COMPACT_ATOMS: atom_id res chain seq x y z
N MET A 1 -21.40 -42.31 2.94
CA MET A 1 -21.96 -41.72 1.71
C MET A 1 -23.28 -41.09 2.10
N GLY A 2 -23.35 -39.75 2.09
CA GLY A 2 -24.55 -39.03 2.53
C GLY A 2 -25.70 -39.29 1.57
N ASN A 3 -26.93 -39.30 2.07
CA ASN A 3 -28.11 -39.31 1.22
C ASN A 3 -28.15 -37.97 0.45
N ASP A 4 -27.76 -37.98 -0.83
CA ASP A 4 -27.63 -36.79 -1.67
C ASP A 4 -28.94 -35.99 -1.74
N ASP A 5 -30.09 -36.65 -1.54
CA ASP A 5 -31.42 -36.04 -1.57
C ASP A 5 -32.00 -35.77 -0.18
N ARG A 6 -31.17 -35.74 0.88
CA ARG A 6 -31.63 -35.37 2.22
C ARG A 6 -32.33 -34.02 2.22
N PHE A 7 -33.35 -33.88 3.06
CA PHE A 7 -34.18 -32.67 3.17
C PHE A 7 -34.92 -32.29 1.88
N LEU A 8 -34.91 -33.11 0.82
CA LEU A 8 -35.75 -32.92 -0.37
C LEU A 8 -37.02 -33.77 -0.27
N LYS A 9 -38.15 -33.17 -0.65
CA LYS A 9 -39.46 -33.83 -0.74
C LYS A 9 -40.08 -33.48 -2.09
N CYS A 10 -40.34 -34.48 -2.93
CA CYS A 10 -41.07 -34.27 -4.18
C CYS A 10 -42.58 -34.18 -3.90
N HIS A 11 -43.23 -33.12 -4.36
CA HIS A 11 -44.68 -32.98 -4.27
C HIS A 11 -45.37 -33.59 -5.49
N ARG A 12 -46.67 -33.91 -5.36
CA ARG A 12 -47.49 -34.52 -6.44
C ARG A 12 -47.48 -33.73 -7.75
N SER A 13 -47.23 -32.42 -7.70
CA SER A 13 -47.10 -31.53 -8.85
C SER A 13 -45.74 -31.59 -9.56
N GLY A 14 -44.82 -32.46 -9.11
CA GLY A 14 -43.44 -32.57 -9.59
C GLY A 14 -42.51 -31.46 -9.09
N THR A 15 -42.98 -30.57 -8.20
CA THR A 15 -42.17 -29.50 -7.61
C THR A 15 -41.44 -30.00 -6.37
N TRP A 16 -40.16 -29.67 -6.24
CA TRP A 16 -39.36 -30.02 -5.07
C TRP A 16 -39.56 -29.06 -3.90
N TYR A 17 -39.58 -29.62 -2.70
CA TYR A 17 -39.67 -28.90 -1.43
C TYR A 17 -38.46 -29.22 -0.56
N TYR A 18 -37.98 -28.22 0.17
CA TYR A 18 -37.02 -28.35 1.24
C TYR A 18 -37.75 -28.60 2.55
N ARG A 19 -37.44 -29.71 3.23
CA ARG A 19 -38.03 -30.06 4.52
C ARG A 19 -36.95 -30.43 5.53
N ARG A 20 -36.87 -29.70 6.64
CA ARG A 20 -35.87 -29.93 7.71
C ARG A 20 -36.49 -29.79 9.08
N GLN A 21 -36.10 -30.64 10.02
CA GLN A 21 -36.47 -30.52 11.43
C GLN A 21 -35.66 -29.40 12.08
N VAL A 22 -36.33 -28.58 12.88
CA VAL A 22 -35.71 -27.51 13.66
C VAL A 22 -35.07 -28.13 14.90
N PRO A 23 -33.78 -27.89 15.19
CA PRO A 23 -33.10 -28.43 16.37
C PRO A 23 -33.82 -28.03 17.66
N LEU A 24 -33.93 -28.97 18.61
CA LEU A 24 -34.75 -28.83 19.84
C LEU A 24 -34.41 -27.56 20.63
N ASP A 25 -33.13 -27.22 20.69
CA ASP A 25 -32.58 -26.04 21.38
C ASP A 25 -32.97 -24.70 20.74
N VAL A 26 -33.41 -24.67 19.47
CA VAL A 26 -33.94 -23.46 18.81
C VAL A 26 -35.44 -23.50 18.55
N GLN A 27 -36.15 -24.59 18.84
CA GLN A 27 -37.58 -24.70 18.53
C GLN A 27 -38.39 -23.60 19.22
N ASP A 28 -38.07 -23.27 20.48
CA ASP A 28 -38.75 -22.22 21.23
C ASP A 28 -38.44 -20.81 20.69
N LEU A 29 -37.21 -20.60 20.20
CA LEU A 29 -36.78 -19.32 19.61
C LEU A 29 -37.37 -19.10 18.22
N VAL A 30 -37.56 -20.18 17.45
CA VAL A 30 -38.08 -20.16 16.07
C VAL A 30 -39.61 -20.35 16.05
N GLY A 31 -40.21 -20.91 17.11
CA GLY A 31 -41.65 -21.14 17.29
C GLY A 31 -42.22 -22.34 16.52
N ARG A 32 -41.39 -23.33 16.14
CA ARG A 32 -41.83 -24.49 15.34
C ARG A 32 -40.82 -25.65 15.37
N SER A 33 -41.31 -26.86 15.12
CA SER A 33 -40.52 -28.10 15.09
C SER A 33 -40.00 -28.48 13.71
N SER A 34 -40.59 -27.99 12.61
CA SER A 34 -40.12 -28.29 11.25
C SER A 34 -40.36 -27.15 10.25
N LEU A 35 -39.50 -27.14 9.22
CA LEU A 35 -39.55 -26.25 8.07
C LEU A 35 -40.02 -27.04 6.85
N GLU A 36 -40.92 -26.49 6.03
CA GLU A 36 -41.26 -27.05 4.72
C GLU A 36 -41.48 -25.90 3.72
N VAL A 37 -40.58 -25.78 2.74
CA VAL A 37 -40.52 -24.66 1.80
C VAL A 37 -40.47 -25.16 0.37
N SER A 38 -41.29 -24.61 -0.53
CA SER A 38 -41.18 -24.91 -1.96
C SER A 38 -39.88 -24.35 -2.55
N LEU A 39 -39.13 -25.19 -3.26
CA LEU A 39 -37.95 -24.78 -4.01
C LEU A 39 -38.28 -24.23 -5.39
N LYS A 40 -39.57 -24.13 -5.77
CA LYS A 40 -40.04 -23.59 -7.06
C LYS A 40 -39.27 -24.11 -8.28
N THR A 41 -38.97 -25.41 -8.29
CA THR A 41 -38.29 -26.08 -9.41
C THR A 41 -38.78 -27.52 -9.52
N LYS A 42 -38.80 -28.03 -10.75
CA LYS A 42 -39.03 -29.46 -11.05
C LYS A 42 -37.72 -30.21 -11.33
N LEU A 43 -36.63 -29.48 -11.56
CA LEU A 43 -35.30 -30.04 -11.87
C LEU A 43 -34.58 -30.41 -10.58
N LEU A 44 -34.13 -31.67 -10.49
CA LEU A 44 -33.48 -32.22 -9.28
C LEU A 44 -32.16 -31.50 -8.97
N ASP A 45 -31.32 -31.21 -9.96
CA ASP A 45 -30.01 -30.57 -9.72
C ASP A 45 -30.15 -29.14 -9.19
N VAL A 46 -31.12 -28.38 -9.71
CA VAL A 46 -31.46 -27.04 -9.20
C VAL A 46 -32.05 -27.16 -7.79
N ALA A 47 -32.84 -28.20 -7.51
CA ALA A 47 -33.37 -28.45 -6.17
C ALA A 47 -32.26 -28.76 -5.17
N ARG A 48 -31.25 -29.57 -5.53
CA ARG A 48 -30.08 -29.86 -4.69
C ARG A 48 -29.29 -28.59 -4.36
N LEU A 49 -29.00 -27.76 -5.37
CA LEU A 49 -28.29 -26.49 -5.17
C LEU A 49 -29.05 -25.55 -4.22
N ARG A 50 -30.36 -25.39 -4.42
CA ARG A 50 -31.20 -24.55 -3.53
C ARG A 50 -31.32 -25.14 -2.12
N ARG A 51 -31.38 -26.47 -2.00
CA ARG A 51 -31.39 -27.18 -0.71
C ARG A 51 -30.09 -26.96 0.06
N ASP A 52 -28.93 -27.10 -0.58
CA ASP A 52 -27.63 -26.89 0.07
C ASP A 52 -27.52 -25.47 0.61
N ALA A 53 -27.92 -24.47 -0.20
CA ALA A 53 -27.93 -23.08 0.21
C ALA A 53 -28.92 -22.81 1.38
N MET A 54 -30.11 -23.41 1.35
CA MET A 54 -31.10 -23.27 2.44
C MET A 54 -30.64 -23.97 3.72
N GLU A 55 -30.04 -25.15 3.60
CA GLU A 55 -29.47 -25.89 4.72
C GLU A 55 -28.36 -25.11 5.40
N GLU A 56 -27.44 -24.53 4.64
CA GLU A 56 -26.38 -23.67 5.16
C GLU A 56 -26.97 -22.41 5.81
N ALA A 57 -27.95 -21.77 5.16
CA ALA A 57 -28.63 -20.58 5.68
C ALA A 57 -29.32 -20.84 7.02
N ASP A 58 -30.10 -21.91 7.13
CA ASP A 58 -30.80 -22.26 8.37
C ASP A 58 -29.81 -22.67 9.46
N THR A 59 -28.75 -23.39 9.12
CA THR A 59 -27.70 -23.76 10.09
C THR A 59 -27.04 -22.51 10.68
N LEU A 60 -26.66 -21.54 9.84
CA LEU A 60 -26.07 -20.29 10.28
C LEU A 60 -27.05 -19.42 11.08
N PHE A 61 -28.32 -19.37 10.65
CA PHE A 61 -29.37 -18.62 11.35
C PHE A 61 -29.62 -19.20 12.74
N TRP A 62 -29.81 -20.50 12.87
CA TRP A 62 -30.00 -21.15 14.17
C TRP A 62 -28.78 -20.98 15.09
N ALA A 63 -27.57 -21.11 14.54
CA ALA A 63 -26.36 -20.84 15.30
C ALA A 63 -26.29 -19.39 15.82
N SER A 64 -26.79 -18.42 15.05
CA SER A 64 -26.89 -17.01 15.50
C SER A 64 -27.91 -16.79 16.61
N LEU A 65 -28.94 -17.64 16.72
CA LEU A 65 -29.97 -17.58 17.77
C LEU A 65 -29.53 -18.21 19.08
N LEU A 66 -28.76 -19.32 19.02
CA LEU A 66 -28.36 -20.09 20.19
C LEU A 66 -27.26 -19.44 21.04
N GLY A 67 -26.50 -18.49 20.48
CA GLY A 67 -25.37 -17.89 21.19
C GLY A 67 -24.31 -18.91 21.65
N GLY A 68 -24.20 -20.08 21.00
CA GLY A 68 -23.21 -21.12 21.28
C GLY A 68 -22.21 -21.36 20.12
N GLY A 69 -20.94 -21.62 20.43
CA GLY A 69 -19.89 -21.93 19.44
C GLY A 69 -19.28 -20.71 18.72
N ALA A 70 -18.55 -20.91 17.62
CA ALA A 70 -17.89 -19.81 16.88
C ALA A 70 -18.88 -18.76 16.32
N ALA A 71 -20.14 -19.12 16.12
CA ALA A 71 -21.22 -18.21 15.74
C ALA A 71 -21.73 -17.32 16.89
N ALA A 72 -21.48 -17.71 18.15
CA ALA A 72 -21.76 -16.90 19.33
C ALA A 72 -20.84 -15.68 19.46
N ALA A 73 -19.59 -15.84 19.01
CA ALA A 73 -18.58 -14.79 19.08
C ALA A 73 -18.88 -13.64 18.09
N ASP A 74 -19.64 -13.93 17.02
CA ASP A 74 -20.07 -12.92 16.05
C ASP A 74 -21.45 -13.27 15.44
N PRO A 75 -22.55 -13.02 16.18
CA PRO A 75 -23.91 -13.31 15.72
C PRO A 75 -24.29 -12.48 14.48
N ALA A 76 -23.75 -11.28 14.32
CA ALA A 76 -24.01 -10.41 13.17
C ALA A 76 -23.43 -11.00 11.89
N THR A 77 -22.18 -11.49 11.90
CA THR A 77 -21.60 -12.20 10.74
C THR A 77 -22.39 -13.45 10.39
N ALA A 78 -22.81 -14.25 11.38
CA ALA A 78 -23.58 -15.47 11.14
C ALA A 78 -24.93 -15.14 10.49
N ARG A 79 -25.66 -14.16 11.02
CA ARG A 79 -26.95 -13.69 10.48
C ARG A 79 -26.82 -13.07 9.09
N TYR A 80 -25.77 -12.28 8.87
CA TYR A 80 -25.45 -11.71 7.57
C TYR A 80 -25.17 -12.79 6.51
N ARG A 81 -24.35 -13.80 6.82
CA ARG A 81 -24.09 -14.93 5.93
C ARG A 81 -25.33 -15.78 5.69
N ALA A 82 -26.15 -16.00 6.72
CA ALA A 82 -27.42 -16.70 6.58
C ALA A 82 -28.34 -15.99 5.58
N ALA A 83 -28.45 -14.65 5.68
CA ALA A 83 -29.21 -13.84 4.73
C ALA A 83 -28.69 -13.95 3.29
N GLN A 84 -27.36 -13.95 3.09
CA GLN A 84 -26.78 -14.13 1.75
C GLN A 84 -27.12 -15.50 1.14
N LYS A 85 -26.94 -16.57 1.92
CA LYS A 85 -27.21 -17.94 1.47
C LYS A 85 -28.70 -18.14 1.20
N ARG A 86 -29.56 -17.52 2.02
CA ARG A 86 -31.02 -17.56 1.83
C ARG A 86 -31.45 -16.81 0.58
N ALA A 87 -30.92 -15.61 0.31
CA ALA A 87 -31.19 -14.89 -0.93
C ALA A 87 -30.78 -15.73 -2.15
N LEU A 88 -29.60 -16.35 -2.12
CA LEU A 88 -29.12 -17.25 -3.17
C LEU A 88 -30.04 -18.46 -3.38
N ALA A 89 -30.49 -19.10 -2.28
CA ALA A 89 -31.43 -20.21 -2.33
C ALA A 89 -32.77 -19.83 -2.99
N LEU A 90 -33.19 -18.57 -2.81
CA LEU A 90 -34.40 -18.00 -3.41
C LEU A 90 -34.18 -17.49 -4.84
N GLY A 91 -32.96 -17.59 -5.37
CA GLY A 91 -32.62 -17.20 -6.74
C GLY A 91 -32.19 -15.74 -6.90
N PHE A 92 -31.84 -15.05 -5.82
CA PHE A 92 -31.39 -13.66 -5.86
C PHE A 92 -29.94 -13.52 -5.40
N VAL A 93 -29.22 -12.58 -6.02
CA VAL A 93 -27.97 -12.07 -5.42
C VAL A 93 -28.35 -11.19 -4.23
N TRP A 94 -27.73 -11.44 -3.09
CA TRP A 94 -27.94 -10.61 -1.90
C TRP A 94 -27.43 -9.19 -2.18
N LYS A 95 -28.24 -8.20 -1.80
CA LYS A 95 -27.95 -6.77 -1.89
C LYS A 95 -28.39 -6.12 -0.58
N SER A 96 -27.69 -5.06 -0.14
CA SER A 96 -28.19 -4.31 1.03
C SER A 96 -29.44 -3.52 0.66
N SER A 97 -30.19 -3.12 1.68
CA SER A 97 -31.29 -2.17 1.53
C SER A 97 -30.86 -0.89 0.80
N SER A 98 -29.66 -0.37 1.12
CA SER A 98 -29.08 0.80 0.45
C SER A 98 -28.81 0.58 -1.05
N ASP A 99 -28.26 -0.57 -1.42
CA ASP A 99 -27.96 -0.90 -2.82
C ASP A 99 -29.25 -1.14 -3.62
N LEU A 100 -30.22 -1.81 -3.01
CA LEU A 100 -31.55 -1.99 -3.59
C LEU A 100 -32.25 -0.67 -3.87
N LEU A 101 -32.21 0.28 -2.93
CA LEU A 101 -32.85 1.59 -3.09
C LEU A 101 -32.18 2.46 -4.15
N ASN A 102 -30.85 2.42 -4.24
CA ASN A 102 -30.10 3.34 -5.11
C ASN A 102 -29.84 2.77 -6.51
N HIS A 103 -29.78 1.44 -6.66
CA HIS A 103 -29.23 0.81 -7.87
C HIS A 103 -30.07 -0.35 -8.42
N ALA A 104 -31.04 -0.90 -7.70
CA ALA A 104 -31.87 -1.98 -8.24
C ALA A 104 -33.02 -1.45 -9.12
N PRO A 105 -33.26 -2.06 -10.30
CA PRO A 105 -34.42 -1.73 -11.12
C PRO A 105 -35.71 -2.15 -10.40
N LEU A 106 -36.82 -1.46 -10.71
CA LEU A 106 -38.12 -1.70 -10.06
C LEU A 106 -38.59 -3.14 -10.20
N ASP A 107 -38.37 -3.77 -11.36
CA ASP A 107 -38.76 -5.16 -11.60
C ASP A 107 -38.02 -6.16 -10.69
N ASP A 108 -36.76 -5.92 -10.35
CA ASP A 108 -36.02 -6.74 -9.37
C ASP A 108 -36.62 -6.61 -7.97
N LEU A 109 -37.00 -5.38 -7.58
CA LEU A 109 -37.68 -5.13 -6.30
C LEU A 109 -39.05 -5.83 -6.22
N ILE A 110 -39.83 -5.77 -7.30
CA ILE A 110 -41.12 -6.46 -7.41
C ILE A 110 -40.91 -7.98 -7.31
N ALA A 111 -39.96 -8.54 -8.05
CA ALA A 111 -39.66 -9.97 -8.01
C ALA A 111 -39.28 -10.44 -6.60
N ARG A 112 -38.47 -9.65 -5.88
CA ARG A 112 -38.12 -9.91 -4.47
C ARG A 112 -39.35 -9.89 -3.56
N LEU A 113 -40.23 -8.89 -3.70
CA LEU A 113 -41.46 -8.79 -2.91
C LEU A 113 -42.46 -9.91 -3.23
N ASP A 114 -42.55 -10.33 -4.49
CA ASP A 114 -43.43 -11.42 -4.93
C ASP A 114 -43.04 -12.77 -4.32
N VAL A 115 -41.75 -13.01 -4.05
CA VAL A 115 -41.32 -14.22 -3.34
C VAL A 115 -41.84 -14.27 -1.91
N LEU A 116 -42.05 -13.11 -1.28
CA LEU A 116 -42.59 -13.01 0.08
C LEU A 116 -44.11 -13.21 0.13
N LYS A 117 -44.82 -13.07 -1.00
CA LYS A 117 -46.27 -13.30 -1.07
C LYS A 117 -46.56 -14.79 -0.86
N GLY A 118 -47.48 -15.11 0.05
CA GLY A 118 -47.91 -16.48 0.34
C GLY A 118 -46.97 -17.30 1.23
N ARG A 119 -45.96 -16.68 1.84
CA ARG A 119 -45.07 -17.31 2.84
C ARG A 119 -45.67 -17.22 4.25
N PRO A 120 -45.57 -18.28 5.10
CA PRO A 120 -45.90 -18.19 6.52
C PRO A 120 -45.11 -17.09 7.24
N ASP A 121 -45.70 -16.44 8.25
CA ASP A 121 -45.17 -15.21 8.87
C ASP A 121 -43.71 -15.30 9.37
N LEU A 122 -43.31 -16.42 9.96
CA LEU A 122 -41.95 -16.61 10.47
C LEU A 122 -40.92 -16.86 9.35
N GLU A 123 -41.28 -17.56 8.28
CA GLU A 123 -40.43 -17.72 7.08
C GLU A 123 -40.32 -16.40 6.32
N ARG A 124 -41.43 -15.65 6.28
CA ARG A 124 -41.50 -14.34 5.66
C ARG A 124 -40.53 -13.36 6.33
N LYS A 125 -40.26 -13.46 7.64
CA LYS A 125 -39.29 -12.59 8.32
C LYS A 125 -37.85 -12.83 7.86
N SER A 126 -37.37 -14.08 7.87
CA SER A 126 -35.99 -14.39 7.46
C SER A 126 -35.81 -14.25 5.94
N ASP A 127 -36.82 -14.62 5.15
CA ASP A 127 -36.83 -14.40 3.70
C ASP A 127 -36.87 -12.89 3.39
N ALA A 128 -37.65 -12.07 4.12
CA ALA A 128 -37.66 -10.62 3.93
C ALA A 128 -36.31 -10.00 4.29
N GLU A 129 -35.70 -10.43 5.38
CA GLU A 129 -34.38 -9.96 5.79
C GLU A 129 -33.31 -10.23 4.72
N ALA A 130 -33.38 -11.42 4.09
CA ALA A 130 -32.50 -11.82 2.99
C ALA A 130 -32.77 -11.08 1.69
N LEU A 131 -34.04 -10.93 1.30
CA LEU A 131 -34.43 -10.37 0.00
C LEU A 131 -34.40 -8.84 -0.03
N LEU A 132 -34.72 -8.19 1.09
CA LEU A 132 -34.75 -6.73 1.24
C LEU A 132 -33.45 -6.15 1.83
N GLY A 133 -32.47 -7.01 2.13
CA GLY A 133 -31.13 -6.58 2.53
C GLY A 133 -31.08 -5.92 3.91
N THR A 134 -31.98 -6.29 4.83
CA THR A 134 -32.08 -5.68 6.17
C THR A 134 -31.30 -6.44 7.24
N ALA A 135 -30.56 -7.50 6.86
CA ALA A 135 -29.71 -8.23 7.79
C ALA A 135 -28.63 -7.31 8.39
N PRO A 136 -28.42 -7.32 9.72
CA PRO A 136 -27.39 -6.52 10.34
C PRO A 136 -26.03 -6.96 9.80
N ARG A 137 -25.23 -6.00 9.33
CA ARG A 137 -23.87 -6.27 8.90
C ARG A 137 -22.95 -6.39 10.11
N PRO A 138 -21.91 -7.23 10.02
CA PRO A 138 -20.90 -7.27 11.05
C PRO A 138 -20.10 -5.99 11.09
N ASP A 139 -19.85 -5.49 12.30
CA ASP A 139 -18.98 -4.35 12.54
C ASP A 139 -17.53 -4.74 12.26
N VAL A 140 -17.00 -4.29 11.11
CA VAL A 140 -15.60 -4.54 10.76
C VAL A 140 -14.74 -3.37 11.23
N PRO A 141 -13.85 -3.55 12.23
CA PRO A 141 -12.99 -2.47 12.71
C PRO A 141 -11.97 -2.05 11.65
N VAL A 142 -11.50 -0.80 11.70
CA VAL A 142 -10.52 -0.26 10.74
C VAL A 142 -9.24 -1.11 10.68
N SER A 143 -8.80 -1.67 11.81
CA SER A 143 -7.67 -2.61 11.86
C SER A 143 -7.92 -3.87 11.01
N LYS A 144 -9.13 -4.43 11.05
CA LYS A 144 -9.53 -5.61 10.25
C LYS A 144 -9.67 -5.26 8.77
N VAL A 145 -10.15 -4.06 8.45
CA VAL A 145 -10.18 -3.57 7.06
C VAL A 145 -8.78 -3.53 6.45
N LEU A 146 -7.75 -3.12 7.21
CA LEU A 146 -6.37 -3.19 6.74
C LEU A 146 -5.93 -4.62 6.43
N GLU A 147 -6.32 -5.58 7.26
CA GLU A 147 -6.03 -7.00 7.02
C GLU A 147 -6.66 -7.46 5.72
N ILE A 148 -7.99 -7.28 5.57
CA ILE A 148 -8.76 -7.62 4.35
C ILE A 148 -8.13 -6.97 3.12
N TYR A 149 -7.75 -5.70 3.23
CA TYR A 149 -7.10 -4.99 2.14
C TYR A 149 -5.79 -5.66 1.71
N LEU A 150 -4.98 -6.12 2.66
CA LEU A 150 -3.68 -6.73 2.37
C LEU A 150 -3.79 -8.20 1.93
N THR A 151 -4.83 -8.93 2.33
CA THR A 151 -5.00 -10.36 2.06
C THR A 151 -5.92 -10.66 0.88
N GLU A 152 -6.96 -9.85 0.68
CA GLU A 152 -8.00 -10.12 -0.32
C GLU A 152 -8.02 -9.10 -1.45
N ILE A 153 -7.76 -7.82 -1.17
CA ILE A 153 -7.97 -6.74 -2.16
C ILE A 153 -6.71 -6.41 -2.95
N ALA A 154 -5.57 -6.23 -2.28
CA ALA A 154 -4.30 -5.88 -2.91
C ALA A 154 -3.33 -7.02 -3.30
N PRO A 155 -3.67 -8.34 -3.30
CA PRO A 155 -2.74 -9.39 -3.74
C PRO A 155 -2.17 -9.18 -5.15
N ASP A 156 -2.99 -8.68 -6.08
CA ASP A 156 -2.60 -8.31 -7.44
C ASP A 156 -1.48 -7.25 -7.44
N ALA A 157 -1.62 -6.22 -6.61
CA ALA A 157 -0.65 -5.15 -6.45
C ALA A 157 0.64 -5.59 -5.72
N LEU A 158 0.63 -6.77 -5.09
CA LEU A 158 1.79 -7.38 -4.43
C LEU A 158 2.51 -8.40 -5.33
N LYS A 159 1.87 -8.87 -6.40
CA LYS A 159 2.44 -9.81 -7.36
C LYS A 159 3.73 -9.22 -7.98
N GLY A 160 4.79 -10.03 -8.06
CA GLY A 160 6.09 -9.62 -8.63
C GLY A 160 6.94 -8.67 -7.76
N LYS A 161 6.50 -8.33 -6.55
CA LYS A 161 7.30 -7.52 -5.61
C LYS A 161 8.23 -8.38 -4.77
N SER A 162 9.42 -7.88 -4.49
CA SER A 162 10.35 -8.53 -3.56
C SER A 162 9.81 -8.51 -2.12
N PRO A 163 10.29 -9.39 -1.22
CA PRO A 163 9.89 -9.39 0.19
C PRO A 163 10.07 -8.02 0.87
N ALA A 164 11.13 -7.30 0.54
CA ALA A 164 11.39 -5.95 1.06
C ALA A 164 10.38 -4.92 0.52
N GLN A 165 10.00 -5.02 -0.75
CA GLN A 165 8.97 -4.15 -1.34
C GLN A 165 7.60 -4.42 -0.73
N ILE A 166 7.26 -5.68 -0.47
CA ILE A 166 6.02 -6.07 0.23
C ILE A 166 6.03 -5.49 1.65
N ALA A 167 7.14 -5.64 2.40
CA ALA A 167 7.27 -5.09 3.74
C ALA A 167 7.13 -3.56 3.76
N ALA A 168 7.75 -2.86 2.81
CA ALA A 168 7.62 -1.40 2.67
C ALA A 168 6.18 -0.98 2.32
N TYR A 169 5.51 -1.71 1.41
CA TYR A 169 4.13 -1.47 1.03
C TYR A 169 3.16 -1.62 2.22
N LYS A 170 3.35 -2.66 3.03
CA LYS A 170 2.58 -2.90 4.27
C LYS A 170 2.85 -1.81 5.29
N LYS A 171 4.13 -1.52 5.58
CA LYS A 171 4.57 -0.54 6.59
C LYS A 171 3.89 0.82 6.44
N VAL A 172 3.77 1.33 5.21
CA VAL A 172 3.16 2.65 4.96
C VAL A 172 1.67 2.66 5.31
N LYS A 173 0.93 1.59 5.02
CA LYS A 173 -0.50 1.48 5.30
C LYS A 173 -0.76 1.22 6.78
N THR A 174 0.02 0.33 7.39
CA THR A 174 -0.01 0.07 8.82
C THR A 174 0.26 1.35 9.62
N ARG A 175 1.21 2.18 9.18
CA ARG A 175 1.48 3.48 9.82
C ARG A 175 0.24 4.39 9.79
N ALA A 176 -0.41 4.53 8.63
CA ALA A 176 -1.57 5.40 8.49
C ALA A 176 -2.73 4.95 9.40
N VAL A 177 -3.02 3.64 9.40
CA VAL A 177 -4.07 3.04 10.25
C VAL A 177 -3.73 3.16 11.73
N ALA A 178 -2.50 2.86 12.13
CA ALA A 178 -2.07 3.00 13.52
C ALA A 178 -2.17 4.45 14.02
N ASN A 179 -1.81 5.42 13.16
CA ASN A 179 -1.97 6.83 13.48
C ASN A 179 -3.45 7.22 13.60
N PHE A 180 -4.32 6.72 12.71
CA PHE A 180 -5.75 6.97 12.79
C PHE A 180 -6.37 6.39 14.07
N ILE A 181 -6.11 5.12 14.36
CA ILE A 181 -6.58 4.43 15.58
C ILE A 181 -6.11 5.17 16.83
N LYS A 182 -4.88 5.69 16.83
CA LYS A 182 -4.37 6.48 17.95
C LYS A 182 -5.18 7.77 18.21
N VAL A 183 -5.78 8.36 17.18
CA VAL A 183 -6.53 9.63 17.28
C VAL A 183 -8.01 9.39 17.56
N VAL A 184 -8.62 8.43 16.86
CA VAL A 184 -10.08 8.23 16.82
C VAL A 184 -10.53 6.95 17.55
N GLY A 185 -9.61 6.01 17.76
CA GLY A 185 -9.93 4.64 18.19
C GLY A 185 -10.14 3.70 17.01
N ASP A 186 -10.17 2.40 17.30
CA ASP A 186 -10.42 1.34 16.31
C ASP A 186 -11.93 1.11 16.14
N LYS A 187 -12.59 2.10 15.56
CA LYS A 187 -14.04 2.06 15.32
C LYS A 187 -14.37 1.07 14.20
N PRO A 188 -15.60 0.53 14.18
CA PRO A 188 -16.16 -0.08 12.98
C PRO A 188 -16.04 0.90 11.82
N VAL A 189 -15.59 0.43 10.65
CA VAL A 189 -15.43 1.23 9.44
C VAL A 189 -16.73 1.94 9.06
N ASP A 190 -17.87 1.32 9.40
CA ASP A 190 -19.18 1.86 9.12
C ASP A 190 -19.59 3.01 10.05
N ALA A 191 -19.02 3.04 11.26
CA ALA A 191 -19.23 4.08 12.25
C ALA A 191 -18.25 5.25 12.12
N VAL A 192 -17.28 5.19 11.19
CA VAL A 192 -16.32 6.27 10.96
C VAL A 192 -17.00 7.39 10.17
N THR A 193 -17.06 8.56 10.79
CA THR A 193 -17.75 9.74 10.25
C THR A 193 -16.78 10.74 9.59
N ARG A 194 -17.33 11.76 8.93
CA ARG A 194 -16.53 12.90 8.46
C ARG A 194 -15.83 13.63 9.61
N ALA A 195 -16.46 13.75 10.77
CA ALA A 195 -15.87 14.39 11.95
C ALA A 195 -14.62 13.64 12.44
N ASP A 196 -14.63 12.31 12.39
CA ASP A 196 -13.46 11.47 12.71
C ASP A 196 -12.30 11.71 11.75
N ALA A 197 -12.60 11.78 10.45
CA ALA A 197 -11.60 12.09 9.44
C ALA A 197 -11.01 13.50 9.60
N LEU A 198 -11.83 14.47 10.01
CA LEU A 198 -11.39 15.83 10.33
C LEU A 198 -10.51 15.85 11.60
N ALA A 199 -10.88 15.13 12.66
CA ALA A 199 -10.04 15.02 13.85
C ALA A 199 -8.65 14.44 13.53
N PHE A 200 -8.58 13.43 12.65
CA PHE A 200 -7.31 12.90 12.15
C PHE A 200 -6.55 13.91 11.29
N PHE A 201 -7.26 14.69 10.46
CA PHE A 201 -6.67 15.75 9.66
C PHE A 201 -6.09 16.87 10.53
N ASP A 202 -6.82 17.34 11.54
CA ASP A 202 -6.40 18.39 12.47
C ASP A 202 -5.21 17.97 13.34
N TRP A 203 -5.18 16.69 13.72
CA TRP A 203 -4.02 16.07 14.35
C TRP A 203 -2.76 16.14 13.47
N TRP A 204 -2.91 15.95 12.16
CA TRP A 204 -1.83 16.17 11.20
C TRP A 204 -1.54 17.65 10.96
N GLN A 205 -2.55 18.51 10.90
CA GLN A 205 -2.42 19.96 10.71
C GLN A 205 -1.56 20.58 11.81
N THR A 206 -1.78 20.18 13.07
CA THR A 206 -0.94 20.58 14.23
C THR A 206 0.53 20.22 14.01
N ARG A 207 0.81 19.05 13.42
CA ARG A 207 2.19 18.57 13.16
C ARG A 207 2.84 19.24 11.96
N VAL A 208 2.04 19.57 10.95
CA VAL A 208 2.52 20.23 9.73
C VAL A 208 2.82 21.70 9.98
N THR A 209 1.95 22.38 10.71
CA THR A 209 2.10 23.81 11.01
C THR A 209 2.95 24.09 12.25
N GLY A 210 3.08 23.11 13.15
CA GLY A 210 3.67 23.32 14.48
C GLY A 210 2.79 24.14 15.43
N ALA A 211 1.60 24.58 14.98
CA ALA A 211 0.65 25.33 15.77
C ALA A 211 -0.22 24.37 16.59
N ASN A 212 -0.29 24.59 17.90
CA ASN A 212 -1.18 23.83 18.77
C ASN A 212 -2.62 24.37 18.56
N LEU A 213 -3.43 23.66 17.77
CA LEU A 213 -4.79 24.08 17.38
C LEU A 213 -5.75 24.30 18.57
N ALA A 214 -5.37 23.91 19.78
CA ALA A 214 -6.09 24.22 21.02
C ALA A 214 -6.11 25.73 21.38
N THR A 215 -5.33 26.58 20.70
CA THR A 215 -5.26 28.03 21.01
C THR A 215 -6.16 28.86 20.09
N SER A 216 -6.74 28.29 19.04
CA SER A 216 -7.48 29.04 18.01
C SER A 216 -8.97 29.25 18.33
N ALA A 217 -9.49 28.60 19.38
CA ALA A 217 -10.91 28.72 19.75
C ALA A 217 -11.24 29.98 20.58
N ASN A 218 -10.23 30.72 21.07
CA ASN A 218 -10.43 31.85 21.99
C ASN A 218 -10.26 33.25 21.35
N LEU A 219 -10.24 33.37 20.02
CA LEU A 219 -10.29 34.69 19.37
C LEU A 219 -11.71 35.12 18.91
N ALA A 220 -12.76 34.36 19.26
CA ALA A 220 -14.13 34.60 18.79
C ALA A 220 -15.16 34.98 19.87
N THR A 221 -14.76 35.18 21.13
CA THR A 221 -15.66 35.70 22.17
C THR A 221 -14.91 36.64 23.10
N GLY A 222 -15.11 37.94 22.90
CA GLY A 222 -14.86 38.92 23.94
C GLY A 222 -15.93 38.79 25.02
N ALA A 223 -15.50 38.56 26.26
CA ALA A 223 -16.22 38.94 27.48
C ALA A 223 -15.31 38.73 28.69
N ASP A 224 -15.31 39.73 29.56
CA ASP A 224 -14.62 39.84 30.84
C ASP A 224 -14.91 38.70 31.83
N ALA A 225 -13.95 38.37 32.69
CA ALA A 225 -14.17 38.28 34.14
C ALA A 225 -12.90 37.94 34.93
N CYS A 226 -12.83 38.56 36.11
CA CYS A 226 -11.77 38.61 37.09
C CYS A 226 -11.42 37.31 37.84
N THR A 227 -10.18 37.29 38.34
CA THR A 227 -9.69 36.79 39.65
C THR A 227 -10.06 35.39 40.15
N GLY A 228 -9.02 34.57 40.38
CA GLY A 228 -9.10 33.38 41.22
C GLY A 228 -7.72 32.75 41.46
N THR A 229 -7.07 33.14 42.55
CA THR A 229 -5.85 32.55 43.10
C THR A 229 -6.08 31.13 43.62
N GLY A 230 -5.25 30.17 43.21
CA GLY A 230 -5.25 28.81 43.76
C GLY A 230 -3.90 28.13 43.51
N ALA A 231 -3.09 28.06 44.56
CA ALA A 231 -1.79 27.39 44.58
C ALA A 231 -1.96 25.86 44.69
N GLY A 232 -1.17 25.09 43.94
CA GLY A 232 -1.04 23.65 44.18
C GLY A 232 -0.30 22.86 43.10
N GLY A 233 0.88 22.33 43.42
CA GLY A 233 1.40 21.10 42.82
C GLY A 233 2.25 21.20 41.54
N ARG A 234 3.50 21.66 41.64
CA ARG A 234 4.52 21.50 40.58
C ARG A 234 4.97 20.03 40.47
N HIS A 235 4.34 19.25 39.60
CA HIS A 235 5.01 18.12 38.95
C HIS A 235 5.63 18.60 37.63
N LYS A 236 6.95 18.86 37.64
CA LYS A 236 7.74 19.15 36.43
C LYS A 236 7.75 17.93 35.51
N ARG A 237 6.74 17.76 34.65
CA ARG A 237 6.91 16.96 33.43
C ARG A 237 7.87 17.72 32.53
N LYS A 238 9.03 17.10 32.21
CA LYS A 238 9.95 17.59 31.17
C LYS A 238 9.13 17.84 29.89
N ARG A 239 8.85 19.11 29.58
CA ARG A 239 8.34 19.52 28.27
C ARG A 239 9.43 19.19 27.26
N GLY A 240 9.24 18.10 26.50
CA GLY A 240 10.10 17.79 25.37
C GLY A 240 10.11 18.95 24.40
N ALA A 241 11.29 19.28 23.86
CA ALA A 241 11.44 20.31 22.84
C ALA A 241 10.40 20.11 21.71
N PRO A 242 9.83 21.20 21.15
CA PRO A 242 8.87 21.08 20.05
C PRO A 242 9.52 20.33 18.89
N SER A 243 8.96 19.17 18.53
CA SER A 243 9.42 18.41 17.37
C SER A 243 9.32 19.28 16.12
N LYS A 244 10.37 19.32 15.29
CA LYS A 244 10.35 20.07 14.02
C LYS A 244 9.05 19.78 13.24
N PRO A 245 8.42 20.80 12.64
CA PRO A 245 7.21 20.60 11.85
C PRO A 245 7.42 19.54 10.78
N LEU A 246 6.45 18.62 10.63
CA LEU A 246 6.50 17.56 9.64
C LEU A 246 6.05 18.07 8.28
N SER A 247 6.58 17.48 7.20
CA SER A 247 6.16 17.82 5.84
C SER A 247 4.69 17.44 5.58
N GLY A 248 3.96 18.32 4.90
CA GLY A 248 2.60 18.05 4.40
C GLY A 248 2.51 16.81 3.50
N ASN A 249 3.60 16.40 2.83
CA ASN A 249 3.66 15.16 2.06
C ASN A 249 3.50 13.90 2.95
N SER A 250 4.02 13.92 4.18
CA SER A 250 3.84 12.80 5.11
C SER A 250 2.39 12.69 5.57
N ALA A 251 1.74 13.82 5.80
CA ALA A 251 0.34 13.91 6.16
C ALA A 251 -0.57 13.46 5.01
N ASN A 252 -0.32 13.97 3.80
CA ASN A 252 -0.99 13.55 2.57
C ASN A 252 -0.83 12.05 2.30
N ARG A 253 0.33 11.46 2.64
CA ARG A 253 0.53 10.01 2.52
C ARG A 253 -0.41 9.25 3.45
N ASP A 254 -0.54 9.65 4.72
CA ASP A 254 -1.40 8.93 5.66
C ASP A 254 -2.90 9.13 5.34
N VAL A 255 -3.33 10.37 5.11
CA VAL A 255 -4.73 10.68 4.69
C VAL A 255 -5.07 9.98 3.38
N GLY A 256 -4.15 9.96 2.41
CA GLY A 256 -4.34 9.27 1.13
C GLY A 256 -4.42 7.75 1.27
N ASN A 257 -3.67 7.14 2.19
CA ASN A 257 -3.80 5.70 2.46
C ASN A 257 -5.12 5.38 3.15
N MET A 258 -5.57 6.19 4.10
CA MET A 258 -6.90 6.02 4.73
C MET A 258 -8.02 6.12 3.69
N ARG A 259 -7.98 7.14 2.82
CA ARG A 259 -8.94 7.28 1.72
C ARG A 259 -8.97 6.03 0.84
N ARG A 260 -7.80 5.57 0.35
CA ARG A 260 -7.72 4.40 -0.52
C ARG A 260 -8.23 3.14 0.17
N LEU A 261 -7.91 2.96 1.45
CA LEU A 261 -8.35 1.81 2.23
C LEU A 261 -9.88 1.74 2.32
N PHE A 262 -10.52 2.86 2.67
CA PHE A 262 -11.98 2.96 2.76
C PHE A 262 -12.65 2.77 1.40
N GLN A 263 -12.13 3.43 0.35
CA GLN A 263 -12.67 3.29 -1.00
C GLN A 263 -12.62 1.84 -1.49
N ALA A 264 -11.47 1.18 -1.32
CA ALA A 264 -11.28 -0.19 -1.75
C ALA A 264 -12.16 -1.17 -0.96
N TYR A 265 -12.34 -0.92 0.34
CA TYR A 265 -13.23 -1.72 1.17
C TYR A 265 -14.71 -1.55 0.77
N TYR A 266 -15.17 -0.31 0.55
CA TYR A 266 -16.54 -0.03 0.10
C TYR A 266 -16.83 -0.66 -1.26
N GLN A 267 -15.88 -0.58 -2.20
CA GLN A 267 -15.98 -1.29 -3.48
C GLN A 267 -16.07 -2.82 -3.29
N ARG A 268 -15.24 -3.39 -2.42
CA ARG A 268 -15.24 -4.84 -2.13
C ARG A 268 -16.59 -5.34 -1.60
N ILE A 269 -17.31 -4.52 -0.84
CA ILE A 269 -18.63 -4.86 -0.28
C ILE A 269 -19.81 -4.38 -1.14
N GLY A 270 -19.55 -3.81 -2.33
CA GLY A 270 -20.58 -3.35 -3.26
C GLY A 270 -21.21 -2.00 -2.95
N GLU A 271 -20.59 -1.17 -2.10
CA GLU A 271 -21.07 0.15 -1.71
C GLU A 271 -20.26 1.29 -2.34
N GLU A 272 -20.02 1.22 -3.64
CA GLU A 272 -19.20 2.23 -4.34
C GLU A 272 -19.76 3.66 -4.23
N GLY A 273 -21.08 3.80 -4.10
CA GLY A 273 -21.75 5.08 -3.89
C GLY A 273 -21.59 5.67 -2.49
N ARG A 274 -20.99 4.94 -1.54
CA ARG A 274 -20.83 5.42 -0.17
C ARG A 274 -19.77 6.51 -0.07
N ASP A 275 -20.18 7.58 0.61
CA ASP A 275 -19.33 8.72 0.88
C ASP A 275 -18.09 8.37 1.71
N ASN A 276 -16.91 8.52 1.12
CA ASN A 276 -15.66 8.29 1.82
C ASN A 276 -15.39 9.41 2.86
N PRO A 277 -15.16 9.10 4.15
CA PRO A 277 -14.91 10.10 5.19
C PRO A 277 -13.69 10.99 4.91
N PHE A 278 -12.69 10.47 4.19
CA PHE A 278 -11.45 11.17 3.85
C PHE A 278 -11.47 11.87 2.49
N ARG A 279 -12.62 11.94 1.80
CA ARG A 279 -12.73 12.60 0.49
C ARG A 279 -12.32 14.07 0.57
N ASN A 280 -11.62 14.57 -0.45
CA ASN A 280 -11.24 15.99 -0.57
C ASN A 280 -10.40 16.57 0.60
N LEU A 281 -9.80 15.72 1.45
CA LEU A 281 -8.85 16.15 2.48
C LEU A 281 -7.42 16.12 1.96
N SER A 282 -6.73 17.26 1.93
CA SER A 282 -5.34 17.32 1.55
C SER A 282 -4.65 18.51 2.21
N PHE A 283 -3.35 18.37 2.41
CA PHE A 283 -2.47 19.44 2.86
C PHE A 283 -1.85 20.07 1.63
N ARG A 284 -1.88 21.40 1.57
CA ARG A 284 -1.12 22.13 0.54
C ARG A 284 0.36 21.82 0.74
N ASP A 285 1.02 21.44 -0.35
CA ASP A 285 2.47 21.20 -0.39
C ASP A 285 3.06 22.09 -1.49
N PRO A 286 3.22 23.41 -1.23
CA PRO A 286 3.72 24.34 -2.23
C PRO A 286 5.08 23.88 -2.73
N LYS A 287 5.28 23.84 -4.05
CA LYS A 287 6.59 23.49 -4.63
C LYS A 287 7.71 24.38 -4.07
N ALA A 288 7.42 25.65 -3.77
CA ALA A 288 8.37 26.59 -3.17
C ALA A 288 8.85 26.18 -1.76
N LEU A 289 8.09 25.37 -1.01
CA LEU A 289 8.49 24.84 0.29
C LEU A 289 9.24 23.50 0.17
N LYS A 290 9.31 22.91 -1.03
CA LYS A 290 10.14 21.73 -1.23
C LYS A 290 11.59 22.19 -1.17
N GLN A 291 12.35 21.60 -0.25
CA GLN A 291 13.80 21.72 -0.29
C GLN A 291 14.29 21.09 -1.59
N ASP A 292 14.81 21.94 -2.48
CA ASP A 292 15.44 21.46 -3.69
C ASP A 292 16.73 20.71 -3.33
N VAL A 293 17.00 19.61 -4.05
CA VAL A 293 18.19 18.80 -3.85
C VAL A 293 19.18 19.21 -4.93
N PRO A 294 20.18 20.06 -4.61
CA PRO A 294 21.08 20.58 -5.63
C PRO A 294 21.93 19.47 -6.25
N PRO A 295 22.31 19.59 -7.54
CA PRO A 295 23.34 18.75 -8.14
C PRO A 295 24.70 19.04 -7.49
N PHE A 296 25.55 18.01 -7.35
CA PHE A 296 26.96 18.27 -7.05
C PHE A 296 27.62 19.02 -8.22
N PRO A 297 28.39 20.10 -7.97
CA PRO A 297 29.17 20.73 -9.03
C PRO A 297 30.18 19.77 -9.64
N ALA A 298 30.37 19.80 -10.96
CA ALA A 298 31.28 18.89 -11.66
C ALA A 298 32.72 18.94 -11.11
N HIS A 299 33.25 20.16 -10.86
CA HIS A 299 34.56 20.34 -10.23
C HIS A 299 34.62 19.74 -8.82
N TRP A 300 33.54 19.79 -8.04
CA TRP A 300 33.51 19.21 -6.71
C TRP A 300 33.55 17.68 -6.75
N ILE A 301 32.84 17.07 -7.70
CA ILE A 301 32.93 15.63 -7.92
C ILE A 301 34.38 15.27 -8.26
N ARG A 302 34.96 15.90 -9.27
CA ARG A 302 36.34 15.68 -9.73
C ARG A 302 37.38 15.87 -8.61
N ASP A 303 37.36 17.03 -7.95
CA ASP A 303 38.45 17.47 -7.07
C ASP A 303 38.32 16.93 -5.64
N ARG A 304 37.11 16.54 -5.22
CA ARG A 304 36.83 16.14 -3.82
C ARG A 304 36.33 14.71 -3.71
N LEU A 305 35.33 14.33 -4.53
CA LEU A 305 34.73 12.99 -4.45
C LEU A 305 35.58 11.93 -5.16
N LEU A 306 36.28 12.29 -6.23
CA LEU A 306 37.16 11.39 -6.99
C LEU A 306 38.64 11.52 -6.57
N ALA A 307 38.93 12.24 -5.48
CA ALA A 307 40.27 12.32 -4.93
C ALA A 307 40.66 10.99 -4.23
N PRO A 308 41.92 10.53 -4.35
CA PRO A 308 42.41 9.38 -3.59
C PRO A 308 42.17 9.56 -2.08
N GLY A 309 41.71 8.50 -1.41
CA GLY A 309 41.39 8.55 0.02
C GLY A 309 40.03 9.19 0.38
N ALA A 310 39.29 9.76 -0.58
CA ALA A 310 37.99 10.41 -0.30
C ALA A 310 37.01 9.48 0.44
N PHE A 311 37.07 8.18 0.17
CA PHE A 311 36.19 7.18 0.78
C PHE A 311 36.84 6.38 1.93
N ASP A 312 37.87 6.92 2.57
CA ASP A 312 38.54 6.26 3.71
C ASP A 312 37.58 6.07 4.90
N GLY A 313 37.49 4.81 5.33
CA GLY A 313 36.54 4.38 6.37
C GLY A 313 35.14 4.02 5.85
N LEU A 314 34.87 4.06 4.54
CA LEU A 314 33.79 3.25 3.95
C LEU A 314 34.28 1.84 3.64
N ASN A 315 33.36 0.88 3.75
CA ASN A 315 33.60 -0.46 3.23
C ASN A 315 33.63 -0.42 1.70
N ARG A 316 34.39 -1.36 1.11
CA ARG A 316 34.62 -1.49 -0.32
C ARG A 316 33.36 -1.35 -1.17
N GLU A 317 32.32 -2.14 -0.88
CA GLU A 317 31.07 -2.09 -1.66
C GLU A 317 30.36 -0.74 -1.57
N ALA A 318 30.36 -0.04 -0.43
CA ALA A 318 29.75 1.29 -0.36
C ALA A 318 30.52 2.33 -1.18
N ALA A 319 31.85 2.26 -1.17
CA ALA A 319 32.68 3.16 -1.97
C ALA A 319 32.47 2.91 -3.47
N LEU A 320 32.58 1.65 -3.91
CA LEU A 320 32.35 1.27 -5.31
C LEU A 320 30.92 1.59 -5.77
N LEU A 321 29.91 1.35 -4.94
CA LEU A 321 28.53 1.71 -5.23
C LEU A 321 28.34 3.23 -5.38
N PHE A 322 29.02 4.03 -4.56
CA PHE A 322 28.99 5.48 -4.71
C PHE A 322 29.63 5.93 -6.04
N LEU A 323 30.79 5.37 -6.38
CA LEU A 323 31.50 5.66 -7.64
C LEU A 323 30.70 5.22 -8.87
N ALA A 324 30.02 4.08 -8.79
CA ALA A 324 29.13 3.58 -9.83
C ALA A 324 27.91 4.50 -10.08
N LEU A 325 27.52 5.33 -9.12
CA LEU A 325 26.41 6.30 -9.30
C LEU A 325 26.83 7.56 -10.08
N VAL A 326 28.13 7.82 -10.22
CA VAL A 326 28.65 9.08 -10.77
C VAL A 326 28.26 9.22 -12.25
N GLU A 327 28.52 8.20 -13.07
CA GLU A 327 28.37 8.25 -14.53
C GLU A 327 27.21 7.41 -15.08
N THR A 328 26.33 6.92 -14.22
CA THR A 328 25.21 6.06 -14.66
C THR A 328 23.85 6.73 -14.61
N GLY A 329 23.73 7.82 -13.84
CA GLY A 329 22.43 8.42 -13.53
C GLY A 329 21.47 7.49 -12.78
N CYS A 330 21.89 6.31 -12.34
CA CYS A 330 21.02 5.35 -11.68
C CYS A 330 20.53 5.87 -10.32
N ARG A 331 19.34 5.41 -9.91
CA ARG A 331 18.88 5.62 -8.52
C ARG A 331 19.72 4.72 -7.60
N PRO A 332 20.00 5.13 -6.34
CA PRO A 332 20.67 4.25 -5.39
C PRO A 332 19.97 2.90 -5.23
N SER A 333 18.64 2.86 -5.28
CA SER A 333 17.86 1.62 -5.22
C SER A 333 18.06 0.70 -6.43
N GLU A 334 18.41 1.24 -7.60
CA GLU A 334 18.69 0.45 -8.81
C GLU A 334 20.02 -0.27 -8.62
N LEU A 335 21.09 0.48 -8.33
CA LEU A 335 22.42 -0.12 -8.16
C LEU A 335 22.55 -0.96 -6.88
N CYS A 336 21.89 -0.62 -5.77
CA CYS A 336 21.87 -1.49 -4.59
C CYS A 336 21.30 -2.90 -4.89
N ASN A 337 20.48 -3.03 -5.93
CA ASN A 337 19.77 -4.27 -6.25
C ASN A 337 20.15 -4.85 -7.62
N ILE A 338 21.16 -4.29 -8.29
CA ILE A 338 21.72 -4.85 -9.52
C ILE A 338 22.33 -6.23 -9.22
N THR A 339 22.21 -7.14 -10.17
CA THR A 339 22.77 -8.49 -10.11
C THR A 339 23.81 -8.69 -11.20
N ALA A 340 24.65 -9.72 -11.04
CA ALA A 340 25.72 -10.03 -11.99
C ALA A 340 25.21 -10.18 -13.43
N ASP A 341 24.03 -10.79 -13.64
CA ASP A 341 23.40 -10.98 -14.96
C ASP A 341 22.90 -9.70 -15.64
N GLN A 342 22.97 -8.57 -14.94
CA GLN A 342 22.62 -7.23 -15.43
C GLN A 342 23.87 -6.35 -15.66
N ILE A 343 25.06 -6.90 -15.45
CA ILE A 343 26.34 -6.21 -15.58
C ILE A 343 27.12 -6.88 -16.71
N HIS A 344 27.27 -6.18 -17.82
CA HIS A 344 27.90 -6.70 -19.03
C HIS A 344 29.24 -5.99 -19.21
N LEU A 345 30.31 -6.62 -18.72
CA LEU A 345 31.67 -6.08 -18.79
C LEU A 345 32.47 -6.59 -20.00
N GLU A 346 32.00 -7.68 -20.59
CA GLU A 346 32.59 -8.30 -21.77
C GLU A 346 31.95 -7.70 -23.03
N GLY A 347 32.77 -7.47 -24.06
CA GLY A 347 32.35 -6.92 -25.34
C GLY A 347 32.89 -5.51 -25.61
N ALA A 348 32.60 -5.00 -26.81
CA ALA A 348 33.13 -3.72 -27.28
C ALA A 348 32.64 -2.51 -26.45
N VAL A 349 31.42 -2.60 -25.90
CA VAL A 349 30.81 -1.54 -25.09
C VAL A 349 30.32 -2.16 -23.78
N PRO A 350 31.06 -2.04 -22.68
CA PRO A 350 30.58 -2.44 -21.36
C PRO A 350 29.34 -1.63 -20.97
N PHE A 351 28.32 -2.27 -20.39
CA PHE A 351 27.07 -1.62 -19.99
C PHE A 351 26.40 -2.31 -18.80
N ILE A 352 25.48 -1.58 -18.16
CA ILE A 352 24.52 -2.16 -17.21
C ILE A 352 23.11 -2.11 -17.78
N GLU A 353 22.31 -3.10 -17.42
CA GLU A 353 20.92 -3.19 -17.85
C GLU A 353 19.97 -3.07 -16.65
N ILE A 354 19.15 -2.02 -16.63
CA ILE A 354 18.01 -1.94 -15.72
C ILE A 354 16.83 -2.57 -16.44
N ARG A 355 16.32 -3.69 -15.94
CA ARG A 355 15.18 -4.42 -16.53
C ARG A 355 14.19 -4.90 -15.48
N PHE A 356 13.01 -5.32 -15.93
CA PHE A 356 12.07 -6.06 -15.09
C PHE A 356 12.68 -7.39 -14.65
N ARG A 357 12.38 -7.79 -13.42
CA ARG A 357 12.69 -9.13 -12.92
C ARG A 357 11.46 -9.72 -12.25
N ALA A 358 11.31 -11.04 -12.35
CA ALA A 358 10.21 -11.76 -11.69
C ALA A 358 10.28 -11.63 -10.15
N ASP A 359 11.48 -11.47 -9.59
CA ASP A 359 11.73 -11.37 -8.14
C ASP A 359 11.60 -9.94 -7.57
N ARG A 360 11.52 -8.93 -8.44
CA ARG A 360 11.53 -7.51 -8.04
C ARG A 360 10.92 -6.60 -9.10
N ALA A 361 9.82 -5.95 -8.73
CA ALA A 361 9.21 -4.90 -9.53
C ALA A 361 10.12 -3.66 -9.62
N ILE A 362 10.24 -3.09 -10.81
CA ILE A 362 10.81 -1.75 -11.01
C ILE A 362 9.71 -0.69 -10.82
N LYS A 363 10.12 0.59 -10.69
CA LYS A 363 9.21 1.67 -10.32
C LYS A 363 8.24 2.04 -11.44
N THR A 364 8.72 2.02 -12.69
CA THR A 364 7.99 2.40 -13.90
C THR A 364 8.60 1.65 -15.09
N ASP A 365 7.82 1.42 -16.12
CA ASP A 365 8.27 0.81 -17.39
C ASP A 365 9.39 1.63 -18.02
N SER A 366 9.30 2.97 -17.92
CA SER A 366 10.36 3.90 -18.33
C SER A 366 11.70 3.69 -17.60
N SER A 367 11.76 2.89 -16.52
CA SER A 367 13.02 2.58 -15.85
C SER A 367 13.82 1.52 -16.60
N VAL A 368 13.22 0.77 -17.54
CA VAL A 368 13.95 -0.23 -18.36
C VAL A 368 14.88 0.47 -19.33
N ARG A 369 16.18 0.19 -19.25
CA ARG A 369 17.21 0.83 -20.09
C ARG A 369 18.55 0.13 -19.98
N GLN A 370 19.34 0.27 -21.03
CA GLN A 370 20.76 -0.09 -21.05
C GLN A 370 21.61 1.19 -20.99
N ILE A 371 22.61 1.18 -20.10
CA ILE A 371 23.46 2.33 -19.79
C ILE A 371 24.91 1.92 -20.01
N PRO A 372 25.60 2.44 -21.04
CA PRO A 372 27.02 2.21 -21.21
C PRO A 372 27.80 2.68 -20.00
N LEU A 373 28.82 1.91 -19.62
CA LEU A 373 29.71 2.22 -18.52
C LEU A 373 30.91 3.01 -19.04
N VAL A 374 31.13 4.19 -18.47
CA VAL A 374 32.27 5.07 -18.76
C VAL A 374 32.95 5.53 -17.47
N GLY A 375 34.19 6.00 -17.60
CA GLY A 375 35.03 6.53 -16.52
C GLY A 375 34.98 5.78 -15.21
N VAL A 376 34.81 6.53 -14.11
CA VAL A 376 34.91 5.97 -12.76
C VAL A 376 33.82 4.93 -12.47
N SER A 377 32.67 5.00 -13.15
CA SER A 377 31.62 3.98 -13.00
C SER A 377 32.00 2.66 -13.66
N LEU A 378 32.63 2.68 -14.84
CA LEU A 378 33.21 1.48 -15.45
C LEU A 378 34.27 0.86 -14.52
N ALA A 379 35.19 1.70 -14.02
CA ALA A 379 36.23 1.23 -13.11
C ALA A 379 35.65 0.62 -11.82
N ALA A 380 34.55 1.17 -11.30
CA ALA A 380 33.86 0.62 -10.15
C ALA A 380 33.25 -0.76 -10.41
N PHE A 381 32.59 -0.95 -11.56
CA PHE A 381 31.98 -2.24 -11.93
C PHE A 381 33.02 -3.30 -12.30
N LEU A 382 34.16 -2.93 -12.89
CA LEU A 382 35.29 -3.85 -13.09
C LEU A 382 35.78 -4.44 -11.76
N LYS A 383 35.67 -3.70 -10.65
CA LYS A 383 35.99 -4.21 -9.30
C LYS A 383 34.77 -4.82 -8.58
N ALA A 384 33.57 -4.73 -9.13
CA ALA A 384 32.32 -5.24 -8.56
C ALA A 384 31.46 -5.95 -9.62
N PRO A 385 31.96 -7.01 -10.29
CA PRO A 385 31.23 -7.71 -11.34
C PRO A 385 29.95 -8.36 -10.83
N ASP A 386 29.90 -8.75 -9.55
CA ASP A 386 28.71 -9.32 -8.91
C ASP A 386 27.72 -8.27 -8.36
N GLY A 387 27.98 -6.98 -8.61
CA GLY A 387 27.23 -5.87 -8.04
C GLY A 387 27.54 -5.64 -6.56
N PHE A 388 26.50 -5.41 -5.75
CA PHE A 388 26.65 -4.97 -4.35
C PHE A 388 25.82 -5.80 -3.35
N PRO A 389 26.12 -7.10 -3.17
CA PRO A 389 25.32 -8.01 -2.33
C PRO A 389 25.10 -7.52 -0.89
N ARG A 390 26.05 -6.77 -0.31
CA ARG A 390 25.91 -6.21 1.04
C ARG A 390 24.72 -5.24 1.15
N TYR A 391 24.40 -4.54 0.07
CA TYR A 391 23.39 -3.48 0.02
C TYR A 391 22.10 -3.89 -0.69
N ARG A 392 21.97 -5.16 -1.11
CA ARG A 392 20.69 -5.70 -1.61
C ARG A 392 19.57 -5.49 -0.60
N ASP A 393 18.47 -4.90 -1.07
CA ASP A 393 17.31 -4.48 -0.28
C ASP A 393 17.62 -3.56 0.93
N LYS A 394 18.78 -2.89 0.89
CA LYS A 394 19.32 -2.08 1.99
C LYS A 394 19.76 -0.70 1.50
N GLU A 395 19.07 -0.14 0.51
CA GLU A 395 19.37 1.18 -0.06
C GLU A 395 19.26 2.31 0.99
N THR A 396 18.34 2.16 1.96
CA THR A 396 18.24 3.09 3.10
C THR A 396 19.49 3.03 3.98
N ASN A 397 20.07 1.84 4.17
CA ASN A 397 21.31 1.66 4.94
C ASN A 397 22.52 2.22 4.19
N PHE A 398 22.64 1.92 2.89
CA PHE A 398 23.65 2.53 2.02
C PHE A 398 23.59 4.06 2.11
N SER A 399 22.40 4.63 1.92
CA SER A 399 22.19 6.08 2.00
C SER A 399 22.59 6.65 3.36
N ALA A 400 22.23 5.97 4.45
CA ALA A 400 22.57 6.42 5.80
C ALA A 400 24.09 6.36 6.08
N ILE A 401 24.77 5.27 5.69
CA ILE A 401 26.22 5.13 5.86
C ILE A 401 26.96 6.14 5.00
N GLY A 402 26.62 6.25 3.71
CA GLY A 402 27.23 7.19 2.78
C GLY A 402 27.06 8.64 3.24
N MET A 403 25.85 9.05 3.63
CA MET A 403 25.61 10.41 4.15
C MET A 403 26.38 10.70 5.44
N ARG A 404 26.49 9.73 6.36
CA ARG A 404 27.32 9.91 7.56
C ARG A 404 28.78 10.11 7.20
N HIS A 405 29.29 9.33 6.27
CA HIS A 405 30.66 9.46 5.80
C HIS A 405 30.91 10.81 5.11
N LEU A 406 30.07 11.21 4.15
CA LEU A 406 30.23 12.48 3.43
C LEU A 406 30.23 13.68 4.39
N ARG A 407 29.39 13.67 5.43
CA ARG A 407 29.41 14.71 6.48
C ARG A 407 30.69 14.69 7.28
N ARG A 408 31.10 13.52 7.78
CA ARG A 408 32.31 13.36 8.59
C ARG A 408 33.57 13.77 7.83
N ALA A 409 33.63 13.47 6.53
CA ALA A 409 34.77 13.76 5.67
C ALA A 409 34.71 15.15 5.03
N GLY A 410 33.68 15.97 5.30
CA GLY A 410 33.57 17.32 4.72
C GLY A 410 33.39 17.32 3.19
N LEU A 411 32.74 16.30 2.64
CA LEU A 411 32.56 16.07 1.20
C LEU A 411 31.24 16.61 0.64
N LEU A 412 30.46 17.33 1.45
CA LEU A 412 29.21 17.98 1.01
C LEU A 412 29.45 19.46 0.76
N PRO A 413 29.14 19.99 -0.45
CA PRO A 413 29.19 21.43 -0.71
C PRO A 413 28.21 22.22 0.17
N SER A 414 27.07 21.61 0.53
CA SER A 414 26.09 22.19 1.44
C SER A 414 25.29 21.12 2.17
N GLU A 415 24.56 21.52 3.23
CA GLU A 415 23.72 20.60 4.01
C GLU A 415 22.51 20.03 3.26
N HIS A 416 22.17 20.59 2.09
CA HIS A 416 21.07 20.12 1.25
C HIS A 416 21.47 18.99 0.31
N HIS A 417 22.77 18.78 0.08
CA HIS A 417 23.27 17.71 -0.76
C HIS A 417 22.98 16.32 -0.17
N ARG A 418 22.70 15.37 -1.05
CA ARG A 418 22.42 13.96 -0.72
C ARG A 418 23.18 13.08 -1.70
N ILE A 419 23.26 11.77 -1.47
CA ILE A 419 23.80 10.84 -2.50
C ILE A 419 23.03 10.99 -3.82
N TYR A 420 21.72 11.22 -3.75
CA TYR A 420 20.87 11.45 -4.92
C TYR A 420 21.27 12.69 -5.76
N SER A 421 22.02 13.65 -5.18
CA SER A 421 22.58 14.80 -5.89
C SER A 421 23.53 14.40 -7.03
N LEU A 422 24.12 13.19 -6.99
CA LEU A 422 24.93 12.67 -8.11
C LEU A 422 24.09 12.47 -9.38
N ARG A 423 22.84 11.99 -9.23
CA ARG A 423 21.94 11.80 -10.36
C ARG A 423 21.52 13.14 -10.98
N HIS A 424 21.29 14.16 -10.16
CA HIS A 424 21.06 15.52 -10.66
C HIS A 424 22.31 16.09 -11.36
N ALA A 425 23.50 15.83 -10.83
CA ALA A 425 24.75 16.23 -11.46
C ALA A 425 24.97 15.55 -12.81
N PHE A 426 24.64 14.26 -12.93
CA PHE A 426 24.68 13.53 -14.19
C PHE A 426 23.74 14.17 -15.23
N GLU A 427 22.48 14.42 -14.90
CA GLU A 427 21.53 15.10 -15.80
C GLU A 427 22.00 16.50 -16.21
N THR A 428 22.55 17.26 -15.27
CA THR A 428 23.09 18.61 -15.51
C THR A 428 24.27 18.55 -16.48
N ARG A 429 25.25 17.67 -16.25
CA ARG A 429 26.40 17.51 -17.14
C ARG A 429 25.99 17.06 -18.54
N MET A 430 25.04 16.13 -18.66
CA MET A 430 24.50 15.74 -19.98
C MET A 430 23.86 16.94 -20.70
N LYS A 431 23.10 17.77 -19.98
CA LYS A 431 22.48 18.97 -20.55
C LYS A 431 23.53 19.98 -21.02
N GLU A 432 24.55 20.24 -20.21
CA GLU A 432 25.63 21.18 -20.51
C GLU A 432 26.52 20.71 -21.66
N ALA A 433 26.72 19.40 -21.81
CA ALA A 433 27.43 18.80 -22.94
C ALA A 433 26.58 18.66 -24.22
N GLY A 434 25.33 19.14 -24.21
CA GLY A 434 24.47 19.15 -25.39
C GLY A 434 23.91 17.79 -25.79
N LEU A 435 23.79 16.84 -24.87
CA LEU A 435 23.15 15.56 -25.17
C LEU A 435 21.66 15.75 -25.46
N ASP A 436 21.20 15.03 -26.48
CA ASP A 436 19.80 15.04 -26.91
C ASP A 436 18.83 14.78 -25.73
N TYR A 437 17.68 15.44 -25.76
CA TYR A 437 16.70 15.36 -24.67
C TYR A 437 16.13 13.94 -24.51
N GLU A 438 15.85 13.24 -25.60
CA GLU A 438 15.33 11.87 -25.55
C GLU A 438 16.39 10.92 -24.98
N LEU A 439 17.65 11.07 -25.40
CA LEU A 439 18.77 10.31 -24.82
C LEU A 439 18.90 10.57 -23.32
N ARG A 440 18.81 11.82 -22.87
CA ARG A 440 18.86 12.16 -21.43
C ARG A 440 17.70 11.53 -20.67
N CYS A 441 16.49 11.59 -21.20
CA CYS A 441 15.33 10.93 -20.60
C CYS A 441 15.49 9.41 -20.56
N LEU A 442 15.99 8.79 -21.63
CA LEU A 442 16.28 7.36 -21.72
C LEU A 442 17.27 6.95 -20.63
N LEU A 443 18.44 7.60 -20.55
CA LEU A 443 19.50 7.29 -19.56
C LEU A 443 19.04 7.53 -18.11
N MET A 444 18.19 8.52 -17.89
CA MET A 444 17.59 8.78 -16.59
C MET A 444 16.44 7.81 -16.28
N GLY A 445 15.82 7.19 -17.27
CA GLY A 445 14.59 6.41 -17.12
C GLY A 445 13.36 7.28 -16.78
N HIS A 446 13.29 8.47 -17.38
CA HIS A 446 12.14 9.37 -17.32
C HIS A 446 11.14 9.03 -18.42
N ALA A 447 9.84 9.06 -18.09
CA ALA A 447 8.80 8.85 -19.09
C ALA A 447 8.79 10.02 -20.10
N LEU A 448 8.69 9.69 -21.38
CA LEU A 448 8.42 10.63 -22.45
C LEU A 448 6.91 10.70 -22.69
N SER A 449 6.43 11.86 -23.15
CA SER A 449 5.01 12.06 -23.50
C SER A 449 4.67 11.53 -24.90
N ARG A 450 5.67 11.11 -25.68
CA ARG A 450 5.51 10.56 -27.03
C ARG A 450 5.67 9.04 -27.02
N PRO A 451 5.13 8.30 -28.01
CA PRO A 451 5.34 6.86 -28.12
C PRO A 451 6.84 6.54 -28.30
N ASP A 452 7.27 5.41 -27.72
CA ASP A 452 8.63 4.91 -27.87
C ASP A 452 8.83 4.38 -29.31
N TYR A 453 9.71 5.02 -30.08
CA TYR A 453 10.11 4.58 -31.42
C TYR A 453 11.61 4.27 -31.44
N GLY A 454 11.96 3.09 -31.96
CA GLY A 454 13.35 2.64 -32.08
C GLY A 454 13.94 2.10 -30.77
N ASP A 455 15.21 1.72 -30.81
CA ASP A 455 15.93 1.16 -29.66
C ASP A 455 16.52 2.24 -28.73
N GLY A 456 16.47 3.52 -29.12
CA GLY A 456 17.12 4.64 -28.43
C GLY A 456 18.56 4.91 -28.89
N GLY A 457 18.95 4.42 -30.06
CA GLY A 457 20.29 4.53 -30.64
C GLY A 457 21.23 3.42 -30.16
N SER A 458 22.28 3.11 -30.92
CA SER A 458 23.20 2.02 -30.59
C SER A 458 23.95 2.24 -29.27
N LEU A 459 24.35 1.17 -28.58
CA LEU A 459 25.14 1.27 -27.35
C LEU A 459 26.46 2.02 -27.54
N SER A 460 27.13 1.83 -28.69
CA SER A 460 28.36 2.54 -29.02
C SER A 460 28.15 4.05 -29.18
N TRP A 461 27.05 4.47 -29.83
CA TRP A 461 26.69 5.87 -29.93
C TRP A 461 26.35 6.47 -28.55
N ARG A 462 25.56 5.75 -27.73
CA ARG A 462 25.29 6.20 -26.36
C ARG A 462 26.55 6.32 -25.52
N GLN A 463 27.51 5.39 -25.70
CA GLN A 463 28.80 5.46 -25.02
C GLN A 463 29.59 6.70 -25.46
N SER A 464 29.66 6.99 -26.76
CA SER A 464 30.35 8.19 -27.25
C SER A 464 29.71 9.48 -26.75
N GLU A 465 28.38 9.52 -26.61
CA GLU A 465 27.67 10.64 -26.01
C GLU A 465 27.99 10.78 -24.51
N LEU A 466 28.04 9.67 -23.76
CA LEU A 466 28.39 9.67 -22.34
C LEU A 466 29.85 10.06 -22.06
N GLN A 467 30.78 9.71 -22.95
CA GLN A 467 32.19 10.09 -22.82
C GLN A 467 32.39 11.62 -22.81
N LYS A 468 31.48 12.39 -23.43
CA LYS A 468 31.53 13.87 -23.40
C LYS A 468 31.43 14.46 -21.99
N ILE A 469 30.86 13.72 -21.03
CA ILE A 469 30.63 14.19 -19.66
C ILE A 469 31.50 13.50 -18.61
N GLU A 470 32.36 12.58 -19.04
CA GLU A 470 33.23 11.80 -18.16
C GLU A 470 34.13 12.71 -17.33
N LEU A 471 34.19 12.47 -16.02
CA LEU A 471 35.10 13.19 -15.14
C LEU A 471 36.43 12.45 -15.01
N PRO A 472 37.57 13.15 -15.15
CA PRO A 472 38.87 12.54 -14.93
C PRO A 472 39.01 12.10 -13.47
N PHE A 473 39.65 10.96 -13.26
CA PHE A 473 39.94 10.40 -11.94
C PHE A 473 41.31 9.71 -11.94
N SER A 474 41.92 9.56 -10.76
CA SER A 474 43.17 8.81 -10.63
C SER A 474 42.90 7.32 -10.45
N GLU A 475 43.62 6.46 -11.17
CA GLU A 475 43.52 4.99 -11.00
C GLU A 475 43.81 4.56 -9.55
N THR A 476 44.67 5.29 -8.85
CA THR A 476 44.99 5.04 -7.44
C THR A 476 43.75 5.08 -6.52
N LEU A 477 42.71 5.84 -6.89
CA LEU A 477 41.42 5.83 -6.18
C LEU A 477 40.80 4.43 -6.17
N ILE A 478 40.82 3.76 -7.31
CA ILE A 478 40.19 2.45 -7.52
C ILE A 478 41.06 1.34 -6.91
N ASP A 479 42.38 1.42 -7.07
CA ASP A 479 43.31 0.43 -6.51
C ASP A 479 43.31 0.44 -4.98
N ALA A 480 43.20 1.62 -4.36
CA ALA A 480 43.03 1.75 -2.91
C ALA A 480 41.72 1.13 -2.39
N LEU A 481 40.73 0.89 -3.25
CA LEU A 481 39.51 0.16 -2.91
C LEU A 481 39.64 -1.34 -3.14
N ALA A 482 40.47 -1.76 -4.11
CA ALA A 482 40.73 -3.16 -4.41
C ALA A 482 41.46 -3.87 -3.26
N SER A 483 42.40 -3.19 -2.60
CA SER A 483 43.18 -3.73 -1.48
C SER A 483 42.41 -3.84 -0.15
N ARG A 484 41.18 -3.32 -0.06
CA ARG A 484 40.41 -3.34 1.19
C ARG A 484 39.82 -4.73 1.46
N PRO A 485 40.07 -5.33 2.63
CA PRO A 485 39.50 -6.62 2.96
C PRO A 485 37.96 -6.53 2.99
N GLN A 486 37.31 -7.42 2.27
CA GLN A 486 35.86 -7.57 2.28
C GLN A 486 35.47 -8.07 3.68
N ARG A 487 35.09 -7.17 4.60
CA ARG A 487 34.67 -7.55 5.96
C ARG A 487 33.48 -8.50 5.87
N ARG A 488 33.72 -9.79 6.08
CA ARG A 488 32.68 -10.84 6.15
C ARG A 488 31.60 -10.41 7.16
N PRO A 489 30.32 -10.61 6.87
CA PRO A 489 29.25 -10.31 7.83
C PRO A 489 29.53 -11.09 9.12
N LYS A 490 29.52 -10.40 10.27
CA LYS A 490 29.65 -11.05 11.58
C LYS A 490 28.57 -12.12 11.66
N ARG A 491 28.98 -13.39 11.70
CA ARG A 491 28.12 -14.53 11.99
C ARG A 491 27.43 -14.19 13.32
N LYS A 492 26.10 -14.05 13.32
CA LYS A 492 25.35 -14.02 14.57
C LYS A 492 25.61 -15.38 15.21
N VAL A 493 26.37 -15.40 16.30
CA VAL A 493 26.45 -16.57 17.18
C VAL A 493 25.01 -16.81 17.63
N ARG A 494 24.51 -18.01 17.33
CA ARG A 494 23.15 -18.45 17.65
C ARG A 494 22.98 -18.54 19.16
#